data_AF-A0A975ZD57-F1
#
_entry.id   AF-A0A975ZD57-F1
#
_cell.length_a   1.000
_cell.length_b   1.000
_cell.length_c   1.000
_cell.angle_alpha   90.00
_cell.angle_beta   90.00
_cell.angle_gamma   90.00
#
_symmetry.space_group_name_H-M   'P 1'
#
loop_
_entity.id
_entity.type
_entity.pdbx_description
1 polymer ?
#
loop_
_entity_poly.entity_id
_entity_poly.type
_entity_poly.pdbx_seq_one_letter_code
_entity_poly.pdbx_strand_id
1 'polypeptide(L)'
;MNSLEFDFQVAMDHPSLPGHFPGRPVVPGVLLLDHVLQAISRFTGQDVGGLRQVKFMSALLPGEHAHASCEVDGLRASFRVLTRRQGADVVVAEGAASLIARVGA
;
A
#
# COMPACT_ATOMS: atom_id res chain seq x y z
N MET A 1 0.87 11.68 -16.78
CA MET A 1 0.96 10.57 -15.81
C MET A 1 2.26 10.69 -15.07
N ASN A 2 2.17 10.79 -13.75
CA ASN A 2 3.33 10.87 -12.86
C ASN A 2 3.42 9.55 -12.09
N SER A 3 4.61 8.96 -11.98
CA SER A 3 4.82 7.73 -11.25
C SER A 3 5.62 7.97 -9.97
N LEU A 4 5.35 7.16 -8.94
CA LEU A 4 6.21 7.02 -7.77
C LEU A 4 6.44 5.55 -7.46
N GLU A 5 7.63 5.25 -6.97
CA GLU A 5 8.01 3.94 -6.47
C GLU A 5 8.67 4.11 -5.10
N PHE A 6 8.39 3.21 -4.18
CA PHE A 6 8.99 3.21 -2.85
C PHE A 6 8.92 1.84 -2.19
N ASP A 7 9.85 1.60 -1.28
CA ASP A 7 9.87 0.40 -0.45
C ASP A 7 9.36 0.71 0.96
N PHE A 8 8.69 -0.28 1.56
CA PHE A 8 8.30 -0.22 2.97
C PHE A 8 8.31 -1.62 3.60
N GLN A 9 8.25 -1.65 4.93
CA GLN A 9 8.21 -2.87 5.72
C GLN A 9 7.38 -2.61 6.97
N VAL A 10 6.54 -3.57 7.36
CA VAL A 10 5.85 -3.55 8.65
C VAL A 10 6.66 -4.42 9.61
N ALA A 11 7.13 -3.82 10.70
CA ALA A 11 7.98 -4.49 11.68
C ALA A 11 7.27 -5.68 12.34
N MET A 12 8.04 -6.70 12.74
CA MET A 12 7.50 -7.93 13.35
C MET A 12 6.78 -7.70 14.68
N ASP A 13 7.09 -6.60 15.36
CA ASP A 13 6.53 -6.18 16.64
C ASP A 13 5.43 -5.10 16.49
N HIS A 14 4.96 -4.85 15.26
CA HIS A 14 3.92 -3.86 15.01
C HIS A 14 2.65 -4.16 15.85
N PRO A 15 2.10 -3.16 16.58
CA PRO A 15 1.03 -3.38 17.57
C PRO A 15 -0.29 -3.90 16.98
N SER A 16 -0.45 -3.85 15.66
CA SER A 16 -1.62 -4.42 14.97
C SER A 16 -1.53 -5.94 14.72
N LEU A 17 -0.37 -6.56 14.96
CA LEU A 17 -0.13 -7.97 14.63
C LEU A 17 -0.62 -8.95 15.70
N PRO A 18 -0.55 -8.67 17.02
CA PRO A 18 -1.18 -9.51 18.01
C PRO A 18 -2.66 -9.74 17.70
N GLY A 19 -3.06 -10.99 17.53
CA GLY A 19 -4.43 -11.33 17.14
C GLY A 19 -4.73 -11.26 15.63
N HIS A 20 -3.76 -10.88 14.78
CA HIS A 20 -3.93 -10.76 13.32
C HIS A 20 -2.84 -11.54 12.54
N PHE A 21 -2.88 -12.87 12.48
CA PHE A 21 -3.77 -13.79 13.19
C PHE A 21 -2.97 -14.60 14.22
N PRO A 22 -3.59 -15.12 15.29
CA PRO A 22 -2.88 -15.91 16.28
C PRO A 22 -2.08 -17.05 15.65
N GLY A 23 -0.78 -17.13 15.93
CA GLY A 23 0.15 -18.14 15.42
C GLY A 23 0.54 -18.00 13.93
N ARG A 24 -0.12 -17.13 13.15
CA ARG A 24 0.15 -16.90 11.73
C ARG A 24 -0.06 -15.41 11.38
N PRO A 25 0.81 -14.52 11.86
CA PRO A 25 0.62 -13.09 11.67
C PRO A 25 0.77 -12.73 10.19
N VAL A 26 -0.11 -11.85 9.72
CA VAL A 26 -0.02 -11.22 8.40
C VAL A 26 -0.26 -9.73 8.57
N VAL A 27 0.36 -8.92 7.72
CA VAL A 27 0.16 -7.48 7.72
C VAL A 27 -1.31 -7.19 7.39
N PRO A 28 -2.03 -6.43 8.24
CA PRO A 28 -3.39 -5.98 7.94
C PRO A 28 -3.44 -5.20 6.62
N GLY A 29 -4.44 -5.52 5.79
CA GLY A 29 -4.60 -4.84 4.50
C GLY A 29 -4.72 -3.32 4.62
N VAL A 30 -5.33 -2.83 5.71
CA VAL A 30 -5.44 -1.39 5.99
C VAL A 30 -4.09 -0.71 6.26
N LEU A 31 -3.11 -1.39 6.88
CA LEU A 31 -1.77 -0.82 7.08
C LEU A 31 -0.98 -0.77 5.78
N LEU A 32 -1.09 -1.82 4.96
CA LEU A 32 -0.52 -1.80 3.61
C LEU A 32 -1.09 -0.63 2.81
N LEU A 33 -2.42 -0.46 2.83
CA LEU A 33 -3.08 0.64 2.13
C LEU A 33 -2.67 2.00 2.69
N ASP A 34 -2.52 2.13 4.00
CA ASP A 34 -2.09 3.38 4.63
C ASP A 34 -0.71 3.84 4.12
N HIS A 35 0.28 2.94 4.03
CA HIS A 35 1.58 3.25 3.43
C HIS A 35 1.46 3.78 2.00
N VAL A 36 0.66 3.11 1.16
CA VAL A 36 0.44 3.47 -0.25
C VAL A 36 -0.28 4.81 -0.39
N LEU A 37 -1.38 4.99 0.33
CA LEU A 37 -2.22 6.18 0.25
C LEU A 37 -1.49 7.41 0.80
N GLN A 38 -0.72 7.28 1.89
CA GLN A 38 0.12 8.36 2.38
C GLN A 38 1.21 8.76 1.38
N ALA A 39 1.86 7.80 0.74
CA ALA A 39 2.88 8.08 -0.27
C ALA A 39 2.29 8.84 -1.48
N ILE A 40 1.14 8.38 -2.00
CA ILE A 40 0.42 9.06 -3.08
C ILE A 40 0.04 10.48 -2.64
N SER A 41 -0.52 10.66 -1.44
CA SER A 41 -0.93 11.98 -0.94
C SER A 41 0.22 12.96 -0.74
N ARG A 42 1.39 12.48 -0.32
CA ARG A 42 2.61 13.28 -0.18
C ARG A 42 3.18 13.67 -1.54
N PHE A 43 3.23 12.72 -2.47
CA PHE A 43 3.76 12.93 -3.81
C PHE A 43 2.92 13.91 -4.64
N THR A 44 1.60 13.82 -4.53
CA THR A 44 0.66 14.62 -5.33
C THR A 44 0.29 15.96 -4.71
N GLY A 45 0.45 16.11 -3.38
CA GLY A 45 -0.12 17.25 -2.67
C GLY A 45 -1.65 17.17 -2.51
N GLN A 46 -2.27 16.04 -2.84
CA GLN A 46 -3.72 15.82 -2.83
C GLN A 46 -4.13 14.85 -1.72
N ASP A 47 -5.38 14.91 -1.28
CA ASP A 47 -5.92 13.94 -0.33
C ASP A 47 -6.59 12.77 -1.05
N VAL A 48 -6.63 11.61 -0.40
CA VAL A 48 -7.34 10.45 -0.94
C VAL A 48 -8.83 10.60 -0.65
N GLY A 49 -9.64 10.75 -1.71
CA GLY A 49 -11.10 10.81 -1.61
C GLY A 49 -11.75 9.44 -1.42
N GLY A 50 -11.06 8.35 -1.77
CA GLY A 50 -11.53 6.99 -1.50
C GLY A 50 -10.89 5.93 -2.38
N LEU A 51 -10.95 4.68 -1.93
CA LEU A 51 -10.54 3.52 -2.72
C LEU A 51 -11.66 3.13 -3.69
N ARG A 52 -11.33 3.02 -4.97
CA ARG A 52 -12.26 2.57 -6.02
C ARG A 52 -12.33 1.05 -6.09
N GLN A 53 -11.17 0.41 -5.97
CA GLN A 53 -11.04 -1.04 -5.94
C GLN A 53 -9.70 -1.39 -5.29
N VAL A 54 -9.69 -2.49 -4.54
CA VAL A 54 -8.48 -3.14 -4.06
C VAL A 54 -8.65 -4.65 -4.21
N LYS A 55 -7.59 -5.32 -4.68
CA LYS A 55 -7.47 -6.77 -4.70
C LYS A 55 -6.22 -7.16 -3.91
N PHE A 56 -6.39 -8.06 -2.94
CA PHE A 56 -5.29 -8.68 -2.21
C PHE A 56 -5.05 -10.09 -2.76
N MET A 57 -3.95 -10.28 -3.49
CA MET A 57 -3.63 -11.53 -4.18
C MET A 57 -2.74 -12.45 -3.36
N SER A 58 -1.97 -11.88 -2.44
CA SER A 58 -1.27 -12.64 -1.40
C SER A 58 -1.15 -11.80 -0.12
N ALA A 59 -1.04 -12.48 1.02
CA ALA A 59 -0.73 -11.80 2.28
C ALA A 59 0.70 -11.24 2.22
N LEU A 60 0.97 -10.11 2.89
CA LEU A 60 2.33 -9.68 3.24
C LEU A 60 2.61 -10.16 4.67
N LEU A 61 3.78 -10.73 4.91
CA LEU A 61 4.18 -11.19 6.24
C LEU A 61 4.92 -10.06 6.98
N PRO A 62 4.87 -10.03 8.32
CA PRO A 62 5.67 -9.09 9.09
C PRO A 62 7.16 -9.26 8.79
N GLY A 63 7.86 -8.14 8.63
CA GLY A 63 9.27 -8.14 8.24
C GLY A 63 9.54 -8.46 6.76
N GLU A 64 8.54 -8.72 5.92
CA GLU A 64 8.78 -8.77 4.47
C GLU A 64 8.95 -7.36 3.90
N HIS A 65 9.90 -7.21 2.97
CA HIS A 65 10.03 -6.02 2.16
C HIS A 65 8.92 -5.98 1.12
N ALA A 66 8.21 -4.86 1.07
CA ALA A 66 7.21 -4.56 0.07
C ALA A 66 7.70 -3.42 -0.81
N HIS A 67 7.56 -3.60 -2.12
CA HIS A 67 7.83 -2.59 -3.13
C HIS A 67 6.50 -2.14 -3.73
N ALA A 68 6.21 -0.85 -3.66
CA ALA A 68 5.00 -0.25 -4.20
C ALA A 68 5.34 0.62 -5.41
N SER A 69 4.64 0.39 -6.51
CA SER A 69 4.61 1.30 -7.67
C SER A 69 3.23 1.90 -7.82
N CYS A 70 3.18 3.20 -8.07
CA CYS A 70 1.95 3.95 -8.20
C CYS A 70 2.01 4.86 -9.44
N GLU A 71 0.88 4.99 -10.12
CA GLU A 71 0.70 5.93 -11.21
C GLU A 71 -0.43 6.89 -10.88
N VAL A 72 -0.23 8.17 -11.16
CA VAL A 72 -1.20 9.24 -10.93
C VAL A 72 -1.53 9.93 -12.24
N ASP A 73 -2.82 10.07 -12.48
CA ASP A 73 -3.41 10.81 -13.60
C ASP A 73 -4.53 11.73 -13.11
N GLY A 74 -4.20 13.01 -12.92
CA GLY A 74 -5.12 14.01 -12.41
C GLY A 74 -5.64 13.67 -11.01
N LEU A 75 -6.91 13.28 -10.90
CA LEU A 75 -7.57 12.89 -9.65
C LEU A 75 -7.71 11.37 -9.48
N ARG A 76 -6.93 10.59 -10.23
CA ARG A 76 -6.95 9.13 -10.18
C ARG A 76 -5.56 8.62 -9.89
N ALA A 77 -5.47 7.62 -9.03
CA ALA A 77 -4.24 6.88 -8.78
C ALA A 77 -4.49 5.38 -8.93
N SER A 78 -3.52 4.67 -9.50
CA SER A 78 -3.42 3.21 -9.44
C SER A 78 -2.17 2.81 -8.67
N PHE A 79 -2.18 1.63 -8.07
CA PHE A 79 -1.03 1.11 -7.35
C PHE A 79 -0.91 -0.40 -7.47
N ARG A 80 0.32 -0.89 -7.35
CA ARG A 80 0.66 -2.30 -7.25
C ARG A 80 1.73 -2.49 -6.19
N VAL A 81 1.54 -3.47 -5.32
CA VAL A 81 2.46 -3.83 -4.24
C VAL A 81 2.97 -5.23 -4.45
N LEU A 82 4.28 -5.37 -4.47
CA LEU A 82 5.00 -6.63 -4.66
C LEU A 82 5.85 -6.94 -3.43
N THR A 83 6.11 -8.22 -3.21
CA THR A 83 7.16 -8.69 -2.31
C THR A 83 7.98 -9.75 -3.02
N ARG A 84 9.26 -9.93 -2.65
CA ARG A 84 10.11 -10.97 -3.25
C ARG A 84 10.17 -12.19 -2.34
N ARG A 85 9.77 -13.35 -2.87
CA ARG A 85 9.80 -14.65 -2.18
C ARG A 85 10.53 -15.67 -3.04
N GLN A 86 11.52 -16.34 -2.46
CA GLN A 86 12.30 -17.37 -3.15
C GLN A 86 12.87 -16.90 -4.50
N GLY A 87 13.26 -15.62 -4.59
CA GLY A 87 13.81 -15.00 -5.81
C GLY A 87 12.77 -14.59 -6.86
N ALA A 88 11.48 -14.80 -6.62
CA ALA A 88 10.40 -14.37 -7.52
C ALA A 88 9.58 -13.22 -6.92
N ASP A 89 9.07 -12.34 -7.78
CA ASP A 89 8.16 -11.28 -7.37
C ASP A 89 6.75 -11.84 -7.22
N VAL A 90 6.13 -11.56 -6.08
CA VAL A 90 4.79 -12.01 -5.72
C VAL A 90 3.91 -10.79 -5.54
N VAL A 91 2.76 -10.78 -6.21
CA VAL A 91 1.79 -9.69 -6.07
C VAL A 91 1.08 -9.81 -4.72
N VAL A 92 1.23 -8.77 -3.91
CA VAL A 92 0.54 -8.66 -2.62
C VAL A 92 -0.82 -8.02 -2.85
N ALA A 93 -0.83 -6.83 -3.43
CA ALA A 93 -2.05 -6.08 -3.69
C ALA A 93 -1.96 -5.24 -4.95
N GLU A 94 -3.12 -4.96 -5.55
CA GLU A 94 -3.28 -3.96 -6.60
C GLU A 94 -4.58 -3.20 -6.38
N GLY A 95 -4.64 -1.94 -6.80
CA GLY A 95 -5.84 -1.16 -6.62
C GLY A 95 -5.81 0.20 -7.30
N ALA A 96 -6.91 0.92 -7.11
CA ALA A 96 -7.08 2.27 -7.60
C ALA A 96 -7.80 3.13 -6.57
N ALA A 97 -7.46 4.41 -6.53
CA ALA A 97 -8.03 5.41 -5.64
C ALA A 97 -8.42 6.67 -6.42
N SER A 98 -9.42 7.37 -5.90
CA SER A 98 -9.71 8.76 -6.30
C SER A 98 -8.99 9.72 -5.36
N LEU A 99 -8.46 10.80 -5.92
CA LEU A 99 -7.86 11.91 -5.20
C LEU A 99 -8.78 13.12 -5.21
N ILE A 100 -8.62 14.00 -4.24
CA ILE A 100 -9.32 15.28 -4.12
C ILE A 100 -8.29 16.37 -3.81
N ALA A 101 -8.58 17.60 -4.21
CA ALA A 101 -7.74 18.73 -3.84
C ALA A 101 -7.67 18.84 -2.30
N ARG A 102 -6.46 19.01 -1.76
CA ARG A 102 -6.26 19.23 -0.33
C ARG A 102 -6.84 20.59 0.04
N VAL A 103 -7.81 20.60 0.96
CA VAL A 103 -8.45 21.84 1.42
C VAL A 103 -7.68 22.36 2.64
N GLY A 104 -6.87 23.38 2.44
CA GLY A 104 -6.13 24.08 3.49
C GLY A 104 -4.79 23.44 3.85
N ALA A 105 -3.75 24.27 3.82
CA ALA A 105 -2.48 24.08 4.51
C ALA A 105 -2.33 25.20 5.54
#